data_AF-A0A6H5IKK4-F1
#
_entry.id   AF-A0A6H5IKK4-F1
#
_cell.length_a   1.000
_cell.length_b   1.000
_cell.length_c   1.000
_cell.angle_alpha   90.00
_cell.angle_beta   90.00
_cell.angle_gamma   90.00
#
_symmetry.space_group_name_H-M   'P 1'
#
loop_
_entity.id
_entity.type
_entity.pdbx_description
1 polymer ?
#
loop_
_entity_poly.entity_id
_entity_poly.type
_entity_poly.pdbx_seq_one_letter_code
_entity_poly.pdbx_strand_id
1 'polypeptide(L)'
;MEQYSTSSTNLASAFLRVNEESSRHRIRIDARDNKGWTPLRLAVTNLMPNTVAVLLDRGVADLASFVFPTEAHFDEYLGHLKGSSIEWKFITAISAMTLVECLEKRGYELDRSDAMAIMRILDKLGLFWFRVNDPTCASLLDDEQFTDDAKKTMMKDDDSDSTTLHDLIQMRPREAARRFTCMDCYELARAENKLWKLAYKPRLACHSLLYEITSKRFFSSWALDPVMELTHCRLPILCSEMIIDDLNNEDLYNICLAVEGRQRARDGDQND
;
A
#
# COMPACT_ATOMS: atom_id res chain seq x y z
N MET A 1 -6.09 33.61 -4.05
CA MET A 1 -6.92 32.69 -4.84
C MET A 1 -6.19 31.36 -4.81
N GLU A 2 -6.45 30.57 -3.77
CA GLU A 2 -5.87 29.24 -3.62
C GLU A 2 -6.60 28.28 -4.56
N GLN A 3 -5.84 27.66 -5.46
CA GLN A 3 -6.32 26.63 -6.37
C GLN A 3 -6.68 25.39 -5.56
N TYR A 4 -7.98 25.11 -5.47
CA TYR A 4 -8.50 23.80 -5.16
C TYR A 4 -8.07 22.84 -6.27
N SER A 5 -6.95 22.14 -6.07
CA SER A 5 -6.68 20.93 -6.83
C SER A 5 -7.76 19.91 -6.48
N THR A 6 -8.46 19.46 -7.51
CA THR A 6 -9.60 18.55 -7.49
C THR A 6 -9.22 17.18 -6.93
N SER A 7 -9.13 17.09 -5.60
CA SER A 7 -9.12 15.81 -4.89
C SER A 7 -10.57 15.33 -4.79
N SER A 8 -10.84 14.10 -5.22
CA SER A 8 -12.10 13.42 -4.88
C SER A 8 -12.33 13.64 -3.39
N THR A 9 -13.46 14.24 -3.03
CA THR A 9 -13.64 14.74 -1.67
C THR A 9 -13.65 13.54 -0.72
N ASN A 10 -12.55 13.34 0.00
CA ASN A 10 -12.42 12.32 1.02
C ASN A 10 -13.56 12.49 2.02
N LEU A 11 -14.46 11.50 2.11
CA LEU A 11 -15.66 11.58 2.95
C LEU A 11 -15.31 11.87 4.42
N ALA A 12 -14.20 11.34 4.92
CA ALA A 12 -13.73 11.62 6.28
C ALA A 12 -13.35 13.10 6.44
N SER A 13 -12.65 13.70 5.47
CA SER A 13 -12.30 15.11 5.56
C SER A 13 -13.53 16.01 5.44
N ALA A 14 -14.46 15.71 4.53
CA ALA A 14 -15.72 16.45 4.40
C ALA A 14 -16.57 16.37 5.67
N PHE A 15 -16.73 15.17 6.23
CA PHE A 15 -17.49 14.96 7.45
C PHE A 15 -16.92 15.75 8.62
N LEU A 16 -15.60 15.68 8.83
CA LEU A 16 -14.97 16.40 9.92
C LEU A 16 -15.04 17.92 9.73
N ARG A 17 -14.82 18.42 8.51
CA ARG A 17 -14.94 19.85 8.16
C ARG A 17 -16.34 20.39 8.47
N VAL A 18 -17.39 19.70 8.03
CA VAL A 18 -18.78 20.14 8.27
C VAL A 18 -19.10 20.24 9.75
N ASN A 19 -18.58 19.33 10.57
CA ASN A 19 -18.80 19.35 12.02
C ASN A 19 -18.06 20.48 12.73
N GLU A 20 -16.84 20.82 12.28
CA GLU A 20 -16.07 21.96 12.78
C GLU A 20 -16.75 23.29 12.43
N GLU A 21 -17.12 23.48 11.16
CA GLU A 21 -17.78 24.69 10.68
C GLU A 21 -19.13 24.93 11.36
N SER A 22 -19.89 23.85 11.61
CA SER A 22 -21.21 23.96 12.23
C SER A 22 -21.15 24.34 13.72
N SER A 23 -19.96 24.35 14.38
CA SER A 23 -19.80 24.50 15.83
C SER A 23 -20.71 23.57 16.66
N ARG A 24 -21.28 22.53 16.05
CA ARG A 24 -22.31 21.68 16.66
C ARG A 24 -21.67 20.68 17.62
N HIS A 25 -20.53 20.08 17.24
CA HIS A 25 -19.81 19.12 18.08
C HIS A 25 -18.32 19.08 17.71
N ARG A 26 -17.42 19.24 18.70
CA ARG A 26 -16.00 18.89 18.52
C ARG A 26 -15.92 17.36 18.51
N ILE A 27 -15.70 16.76 17.34
CA ILE A 27 -15.62 15.31 17.22
C ILE A 27 -14.40 14.81 17.98
N ARG A 28 -14.65 13.92 18.93
CA ARG A 28 -13.61 13.24 19.70
C ARG A 28 -12.99 12.12 18.85
N ILE A 29 -11.90 12.42 18.17
CA ILE A 29 -11.23 11.48 17.25
C ILE A 29 -10.29 10.46 17.93
N ASP A 30 -10.09 10.56 19.24
CA ASP A 30 -9.41 9.58 20.10
C ASP A 30 -10.40 8.69 20.87
N ALA A 31 -11.71 8.81 20.62
CA ALA A 31 -12.73 8.02 21.32
C ALA A 31 -12.47 6.51 21.13
N ARG A 32 -12.82 5.71 22.14
CA ARG A 32 -12.67 4.25 22.08
C ARG A 32 -14.02 3.59 22.02
N ASP A 33 -14.15 2.58 21.17
CA ASP A 33 -15.34 1.73 21.15
C ASP A 33 -15.38 0.75 22.34
N ASN A 34 -16.35 -0.17 22.35
CA ASN A 34 -16.49 -1.18 23.39
C ASN A 34 -15.35 -2.21 23.44
N LYS A 35 -14.55 -2.31 22.37
CA LYS A 35 -13.33 -3.13 22.29
C LYS A 35 -12.06 -2.34 22.62
N GLY A 36 -12.21 -1.06 22.99
CA GLY A 36 -11.10 -0.16 23.26
C GLY A 36 -10.42 0.40 22.01
N TRP A 37 -11.00 0.21 20.81
CA TRP A 37 -10.39 0.60 19.55
C TRP A 37 -10.66 2.07 19.23
N THR A 38 -9.62 2.77 18.79
CA THR A 38 -9.71 4.15 18.33
C THR A 38 -10.16 4.22 16.86
N PRO A 39 -10.66 5.37 16.38
CA PRO A 39 -10.90 5.61 14.97
C PRO A 39 -9.69 5.31 14.07
N LEU A 40 -8.47 5.60 14.54
CA LEU A 40 -7.25 5.26 13.80
C LEU A 40 -7.11 3.74 13.62
N ARG A 41 -7.27 2.96 14.71
CA ARG A 41 -7.19 1.49 14.63
C ARG A 41 -8.30 0.92 13.74
N LEU A 42 -9.50 1.46 13.81
CA LEU A 42 -10.60 1.08 12.92
C LEU A 42 -10.26 1.38 11.45
N ALA A 43 -9.70 2.55 11.15
CA ALA A 43 -9.29 2.90 9.79
C ALA A 43 -8.17 2.00 9.24
N VAL A 44 -7.19 1.63 10.08
CA VAL A 44 -6.12 0.70 9.69
C VAL A 44 -6.67 -0.70 9.44
N THR A 45 -7.47 -1.25 10.35
CA THR A 45 -8.07 -2.60 10.20
C THR A 45 -9.00 -2.72 8.99
N ASN A 46 -9.62 -1.62 8.56
CA ASN A 46 -10.46 -1.55 7.36
C ASN A 46 -9.69 -1.13 6.09
N LEU A 47 -8.36 -1.04 6.15
CA LEU A 47 -7.50 -0.70 5.01
C LEU A 47 -7.89 0.63 4.33
N MET A 48 -8.09 1.69 5.11
CA MET A 48 -8.54 3.01 4.65
C MET A 48 -7.46 4.11 4.71
N PRO A 49 -6.45 4.13 3.80
CA PRO A 49 -5.38 5.14 3.78
C PRO A 49 -5.83 6.59 3.90
N ASN A 50 -6.89 6.96 3.18
CA ASN A 50 -7.42 8.33 3.18
C ASN A 50 -7.98 8.75 4.54
N THR A 51 -8.59 7.83 5.28
CA THR A 51 -9.08 8.11 6.63
C THR A 51 -7.92 8.19 7.60
N VAL A 52 -6.93 7.29 7.48
CA VAL A 52 -5.71 7.32 8.28
C VAL A 52 -4.96 8.65 8.09
N ALA A 53 -4.72 9.07 6.86
CA ALA A 53 -4.06 10.35 6.57
C ALA A 53 -4.77 11.53 7.24
N VAL A 54 -6.09 11.65 7.07
CA VAL A 54 -6.90 12.73 7.68
C VAL A 54 -6.86 12.71 9.21
N LEU A 55 -6.96 11.51 9.83
CA LEU A 55 -6.93 11.38 11.28
C LEU A 55 -5.57 11.78 11.86
N LEU A 56 -4.48 11.41 11.18
CA LEU A 56 -3.13 11.73 11.63
C LEU A 56 -2.76 13.21 11.35
N ASP A 57 -3.19 13.80 10.23
CA ASP A 57 -2.93 15.22 9.88
C ASP A 57 -3.56 16.20 10.87
N ARG A 58 -4.59 15.76 11.59
CA ARG A 58 -5.23 16.55 12.65
C ARG A 58 -4.43 16.56 13.96
N GLY A 59 -3.38 15.74 14.08
CA GLY A 59 -2.45 15.75 15.21
C GLY A 59 -3.02 15.25 16.54
N VAL A 60 -4.18 14.58 16.54
CA VAL A 60 -4.85 14.10 17.76
C VAL A 60 -4.66 12.60 17.99
N ALA A 61 -4.22 11.87 16.96
CA ALA A 61 -3.92 10.45 17.11
C ALA A 61 -2.55 10.29 17.75
N ASP A 62 -2.54 9.81 19.00
CA ASP A 62 -1.31 9.42 19.70
C ASP A 62 -0.74 8.14 19.08
N LEU A 63 0.31 8.29 18.28
CA LEU A 63 1.03 7.16 17.68
C LEU A 63 1.90 6.41 18.71
N ALA A 64 2.26 7.03 19.84
CA ALA A 64 3.10 6.36 20.84
C ALA A 64 2.36 5.23 21.57
N SER A 65 1.04 5.33 21.69
CA SER A 65 0.18 4.27 22.24
C SER A 65 -0.54 3.45 21.16
N PHE A 66 -0.30 3.75 19.88
CA PHE A 66 -0.88 2.98 18.79
C PHE A 66 -0.17 1.63 18.66
N VAL A 67 -0.97 0.56 18.66
CA VAL A 67 -0.49 -0.80 18.42
C VAL A 67 -1.03 -1.23 17.07
N PHE A 68 -0.12 -1.58 16.15
CA PHE A 68 -0.50 -2.07 14.85
C PHE A 68 -1.37 -3.32 14.96
N PRO A 69 -2.44 -3.45 14.15
CA PRO A 69 -3.29 -4.63 14.23
C PRO A 69 -2.54 -5.89 13.78
N THR A 70 -2.67 -6.96 14.55
CA THR A 70 -2.21 -8.28 14.10
C THR A 70 -3.01 -8.77 12.90
N GLU A 71 -2.46 -9.73 12.15
CA GLU A 71 -3.09 -10.36 10.99
C GLU A 71 -4.57 -10.74 11.21
N ALA A 72 -4.89 -11.33 12.36
CA ALA A 72 -6.25 -11.79 12.69
C ALA A 72 -7.29 -10.65 12.72
N HIS A 73 -6.87 -9.42 13.01
CA HIS A 73 -7.78 -8.27 13.01
C HIS A 73 -8.23 -7.86 11.60
N PHE A 74 -7.52 -8.31 10.55
CA PHE A 74 -7.90 -8.07 9.17
C PHE A 74 -8.82 -9.17 8.61
N ASP A 75 -8.97 -10.32 9.29
CA ASP A 75 -9.69 -11.48 8.75
C ASP A 75 -11.16 -11.21 8.47
N GLU A 76 -11.81 -10.39 9.30
CA GLU A 76 -13.19 -9.96 9.06
C GLU A 76 -13.31 -9.20 7.74
N TYR A 77 -12.45 -8.18 7.55
CA TYR A 77 -12.41 -7.40 6.31
C TYR A 77 -12.04 -8.26 5.09
N LEU A 78 -10.98 -9.07 5.20
CA LEU A 78 -10.52 -9.95 4.12
C LEU A 78 -11.53 -11.05 3.78
N GLY A 79 -12.34 -11.48 4.76
CA GLY A 79 -13.44 -12.42 4.56
C GLY A 79 -14.45 -11.92 3.52
N HIS A 80 -14.72 -10.61 3.51
CA HIS A 80 -15.60 -9.98 2.51
C HIS A 80 -14.99 -9.96 1.10
N LEU A 81 -13.67 -10.12 0.97
CA LEU A 81 -12.95 -10.11 -0.31
C LEU A 81 -12.75 -11.50 -0.93
N LYS A 82 -13.14 -12.60 -0.27
CA LYS A 82 -12.95 -13.97 -0.79
C LYS A 82 -13.66 -14.22 -2.14
N GLY A 83 -14.68 -13.44 -2.48
CA GLY A 83 -15.37 -13.48 -3.78
C GLY A 83 -15.24 -12.21 -4.62
N SER A 84 -14.38 -11.27 -4.23
CA SER A 84 -14.20 -10.01 -4.97
C SER A 84 -13.37 -10.21 -6.24
N SER A 85 -13.47 -9.26 -7.17
CA SER A 85 -12.64 -9.29 -8.38
C SER A 85 -11.17 -9.11 -8.04
N ILE A 86 -10.30 -9.57 -8.93
CA ILE A 86 -8.85 -9.45 -8.75
C ILE A 86 -8.39 -7.99 -8.68
N GLU A 87 -9.05 -7.05 -9.38
CA GLU A 87 -8.73 -5.61 -9.25
C GLU A 87 -8.93 -5.12 -7.81
N TRP A 88 -9.99 -5.56 -7.13
CA TRP A 88 -10.22 -5.21 -5.73
C TRP A 88 -9.17 -5.79 -4.78
N LYS A 89 -8.63 -6.97 -5.11
CA LYS A 89 -7.51 -7.55 -4.35
C LYS A 89 -6.24 -6.71 -4.53
N PHE A 90 -5.92 -6.28 -5.75
CA PHE A 90 -4.81 -5.36 -6.00
C PHE A 90 -5.00 -4.04 -5.26
N ILE A 91 -6.18 -3.41 -5.34
CA ILE A 91 -6.48 -2.17 -4.60
C ILE A 91 -6.28 -2.39 -3.10
N THR A 92 -6.74 -3.52 -2.56
CA THR A 92 -6.60 -3.84 -1.13
C THR A 92 -5.13 -3.97 -0.72
N ALA A 93 -4.32 -4.68 -1.51
CA ALA A 93 -2.89 -4.81 -1.24
C ALA A 93 -2.15 -3.46 -1.33
N ILE A 94 -2.45 -2.66 -2.36
CA ILE A 94 -1.94 -1.29 -2.48
C ILE A 94 -2.34 -0.48 -1.24
N SER A 95 -3.60 -0.56 -0.81
CA SER A 95 -4.10 0.13 0.38
C SER A 95 -3.33 -0.25 1.64
N ALA A 96 -3.05 -1.53 1.84
CA ALA A 96 -2.28 -2.03 2.97
C ALA A 96 -0.86 -1.44 3.03
N MET A 97 -0.17 -1.36 1.88
CA MET A 97 1.17 -0.77 1.79
C MET A 97 1.14 0.77 1.90
N THR A 98 0.08 1.42 1.39
CA THR A 98 -0.12 2.87 1.54
C THR A 98 -0.35 3.25 2.99
N LEU A 99 -1.04 2.41 3.78
CA LEU A 99 -1.21 2.64 5.22
C LEU A 99 0.11 2.71 5.96
N VAL A 100 1.01 1.76 5.68
CA VAL A 100 2.36 1.73 6.27
C VAL A 100 3.09 3.03 5.96
N GLU A 101 3.15 3.41 4.68
CA GLU A 101 3.83 4.64 4.27
C GLU A 101 3.21 5.89 4.93
N CYS A 102 1.87 5.90 5.12
CA CYS A 102 1.19 7.00 5.81
C CYS A 102 1.53 7.11 7.29
N LEU A 103 1.66 5.97 7.97
CA LEU A 103 2.03 5.86 9.39
C LEU A 103 3.49 6.28 9.58
N GLU A 104 4.41 5.73 8.79
CA GLU A 104 5.85 6.04 8.84
C GLU A 104 6.12 7.52 8.59
N LYS A 105 5.48 8.12 7.58
CA LYS A 105 5.58 9.56 7.28
C LYS A 105 5.18 10.46 8.45
N ARG A 106 4.44 9.94 9.42
CA ARG A 106 3.97 10.69 10.59
C ARG A 106 4.60 10.21 11.90
N GLY A 107 5.69 9.44 11.81
CA GLY A 107 6.55 9.08 12.94
C GLY A 107 6.20 7.77 13.61
N TYR A 108 5.33 6.93 13.02
CA TYR A 108 5.18 5.56 13.48
C TYR A 108 6.38 4.72 13.01
N GLU A 109 7.08 4.08 13.95
CA GLU A 109 8.16 3.15 13.62
C GLU A 109 7.56 1.76 13.43
N LEU A 110 7.36 1.37 12.17
CA LEU A 110 6.94 0.02 11.83
C LEU A 110 8.05 -0.97 12.24
N ASP A 111 7.69 -2.11 12.82
CA ASP A 111 8.65 -3.17 13.10
C ASP A 111 8.51 -4.36 12.13
N ARG A 112 9.39 -5.37 12.27
CA ARG A 112 9.35 -6.56 11.42
C ARG A 112 8.04 -7.34 11.57
N SER A 113 7.42 -7.35 12.75
CA SER A 113 6.19 -8.07 13.00
C SER A 113 4.98 -7.40 12.32
N ASP A 114 4.96 -6.07 12.31
CA ASP A 114 3.97 -5.28 11.59
C ASP A 114 4.12 -5.45 10.08
N ALA A 115 5.36 -5.41 9.57
CA ALA A 115 5.65 -5.67 8.17
C ALA A 115 5.18 -7.08 7.76
N MET A 116 5.44 -8.08 8.61
CA MET A 116 4.98 -9.45 8.40
C MET A 116 3.46 -9.56 8.40
N ALA A 117 2.74 -8.78 9.20
CA ALA A 117 1.28 -8.74 9.16
C ALA A 117 0.79 -8.27 7.77
N ILE A 118 1.41 -7.23 7.19
CA ILE A 118 1.10 -6.78 5.82
C ILE A 118 1.43 -7.85 4.78
N MET A 119 2.61 -8.49 4.86
CA MET A 119 2.98 -9.55 3.91
C MET A 119 1.99 -10.74 3.95
N ARG A 120 1.52 -11.12 5.14
CA ARG A 120 0.50 -12.16 5.32
C ARG A 120 -0.86 -11.76 4.76
N ILE A 121 -1.25 -10.48 4.83
CA ILE A 121 -2.44 -9.96 4.13
C ILE A 121 -2.29 -10.17 2.62
N LEU A 122 -1.14 -9.83 2.05
CA LEU A 122 -0.86 -10.01 0.61
C LEU A 122 -0.92 -11.48 0.19
N ASP A 123 -0.39 -12.39 1.02
CA ASP A 123 -0.49 -13.84 0.82
C ASP A 123 -1.95 -14.32 0.85
N LYS A 124 -2.73 -13.89 1.86
CA LYS A 124 -4.16 -14.22 1.98
C LYS A 124 -5.02 -13.74 0.81
N LEU A 125 -4.64 -12.63 0.17
CA LEU A 125 -5.28 -12.17 -1.05
C LEU A 125 -4.98 -13.09 -2.26
N GLY A 126 -3.94 -13.92 -2.16
CA GLY A 126 -3.48 -14.85 -3.19
C GLY A 126 -2.64 -14.18 -4.28
N LEU A 127 -2.04 -13.03 -4.00
CA LEU A 127 -1.38 -12.20 -5.02
C LEU A 127 0.04 -12.66 -5.37
N PHE A 128 0.72 -13.43 -4.51
CA PHE A 128 2.04 -13.99 -4.83
C PHE A 128 1.97 -15.04 -5.95
N TRP A 129 0.91 -15.86 -5.90
CA TRP A 129 0.67 -16.92 -6.87
C TRP A 129 -0.04 -16.43 -8.13
N PHE A 130 -0.56 -15.20 -8.11
CA PHE A 130 -1.26 -14.62 -9.24
C PHE A 130 -0.25 -14.18 -10.31
N ARG A 131 0.00 -15.05 -11.27
CA ARG A 131 0.68 -14.68 -12.52
C ARG A 131 -0.37 -14.09 -13.45
N VAL A 132 -0.28 -12.78 -13.73
CA VAL A 132 -0.96 -12.22 -14.90
C VAL A 132 -0.39 -12.96 -16.10
N ASN A 133 -1.21 -13.78 -16.76
CA ASN A 133 -0.87 -14.29 -18.08
C ASN A 133 -0.79 -13.07 -19.00
N ASP A 134 0.45 -12.62 -19.20
CA ASP A 134 0.96 -11.50 -19.99
C ASP A 134 -0.06 -10.95 -21.01
N PRO A 135 -0.57 -9.76 -20.71
CA PRO A 135 0.05 -8.57 -21.29
C PRO A 135 0.50 -7.62 -20.19
N THR A 136 1.81 -7.45 -20.04
CA THR A 136 2.39 -6.24 -19.46
C THR A 136 1.70 -5.02 -20.07
N CYS A 137 1.55 -3.94 -19.29
CA CYS A 137 0.96 -2.71 -19.83
C CYS A 137 1.68 -2.23 -21.11
N ALA A 138 2.95 -2.58 -21.29
CA ALA A 138 3.73 -2.28 -22.49
C ALA A 138 3.11 -2.87 -23.77
N SER A 139 2.67 -4.12 -23.75
CA SER A 139 2.02 -4.74 -24.91
C SER A 139 0.63 -4.15 -25.23
N LEU A 140 0.02 -3.44 -24.28
CA LEU A 140 -1.23 -2.74 -24.51
C LEU A 140 -1.02 -1.39 -25.20
N LEU A 141 0.22 -0.86 -25.25
CA LEU A 141 0.51 0.38 -25.97
C LEU A 141 0.37 0.24 -27.50
N ASP A 142 0.28 -0.99 -28.01
CA ASP A 142 -0.04 -1.26 -29.42
C ASP A 142 -1.54 -1.00 -29.73
N ASP A 143 -2.40 -0.93 -28.71
CA ASP A 143 -3.80 -0.52 -28.84
C ASP A 143 -3.89 1.01 -28.85
N GLU A 144 -4.26 1.57 -30.01
CA GLU A 144 -4.34 3.02 -30.23
C GLU A 144 -5.30 3.70 -29.25
N GLN A 145 -6.43 3.07 -28.95
CA GLN A 145 -7.44 3.62 -28.05
C GLN A 145 -6.92 3.69 -26.61
N PHE A 146 -6.32 2.60 -26.12
CA PHE A 146 -5.70 2.58 -24.80
C PHE A 146 -4.56 3.59 -24.71
N THR A 147 -3.70 3.66 -25.73
CA THR A 147 -2.57 4.59 -25.76
C THR A 147 -3.02 6.05 -25.67
N ASP A 148 -4.08 6.41 -26.39
CA ASP A 148 -4.66 7.75 -26.32
C ASP A 148 -5.28 8.06 -24.95
N ASP A 149 -5.97 7.10 -24.33
CA ASP A 149 -6.52 7.26 -22.99
C ASP A 149 -5.41 7.34 -21.92
N ALA A 150 -4.35 6.55 -22.08
CA ALA A 150 -3.20 6.54 -21.17
C ALA A 150 -2.42 7.87 -21.21
N LYS A 151 -2.27 8.49 -22.39
CA LYS A 151 -1.64 9.83 -22.55
C LYS A 151 -2.46 10.95 -21.90
N LYS A 152 -3.79 10.78 -21.78
CA LYS A 152 -4.69 11.76 -21.16
C LYS A 152 -4.88 11.53 -19.67
N THR A 153 -4.52 10.35 -19.17
CA THR A 153 -4.73 9.98 -17.77
C THR A 153 -3.54 10.45 -16.93
N MET A 154 -3.73 11.51 -16.15
CA MET A 154 -2.68 12.03 -15.28
C MET A 154 -2.50 11.15 -14.04
N MET A 155 -1.26 10.73 -13.80
CA MET A 155 -0.82 10.11 -12.55
C MET A 155 -0.52 11.19 -11.51
N LYS A 156 0.30 12.18 -11.90
CA LYS A 156 0.63 13.36 -11.11
C LYS A 156 0.44 14.59 -11.98
N ASP A 157 -0.31 15.55 -11.46
CA ASP A 157 -0.69 16.78 -12.16
C ASP A 157 -0.23 17.97 -11.31
N ASP A 158 1.07 18.21 -11.34
CA ASP A 158 1.75 19.31 -10.66
C ASP A 158 2.52 20.12 -11.72
N ASP A 159 2.53 21.44 -11.57
CA ASP A 159 3.10 22.41 -12.53
C ASP A 159 4.59 22.15 -12.84
N SER A 160 5.28 21.38 -11.99
CA SER A 160 6.70 21.06 -12.11
C SER A 160 7.01 19.61 -12.52
N ASP A 161 6.02 18.70 -12.51
CA ASP A 161 6.27 17.26 -12.67
C ASP A 161 5.03 16.48 -13.16
N SER A 162 4.48 16.89 -14.30
CA SER A 162 3.35 16.22 -14.95
C SER A 162 3.77 14.83 -15.45
N THR A 163 3.12 13.77 -14.97
CA THR A 163 3.35 12.40 -15.44
C THR A 163 2.03 11.76 -15.83
N THR A 164 1.95 11.21 -17.04
CA THR A 164 0.79 10.46 -17.54
C THR A 164 0.88 8.97 -17.19
N LEU A 165 -0.25 8.26 -17.32
CA LEU A 165 -0.27 6.80 -17.23
C LEU A 165 0.59 6.16 -18.34
N HIS A 166 0.62 6.76 -19.52
CA HIS A 166 1.48 6.33 -20.61
C HIS A 166 2.98 6.38 -20.22
N ASP A 167 3.43 7.48 -19.62
CA ASP A 167 4.82 7.60 -19.16
C ASP A 167 5.13 6.59 -18.05
N LEU A 168 4.20 6.40 -17.10
CA LEU A 168 4.33 5.42 -16.02
C LEU A 168 4.52 3.99 -16.55
N ILE A 169 3.77 3.60 -17.59
CA ILE A 169 3.85 2.26 -18.20
C ILE A 169 5.22 2.00 -18.82
N GLN A 170 5.88 3.05 -19.32
CA GLN A 170 7.20 2.94 -19.93
C GLN A 170 8.33 2.91 -18.90
N MET A 171 8.07 3.28 -17.65
CA MET A 171 9.05 3.23 -16.57
C MET A 171 9.27 1.80 -16.08
N ARG A 172 10.49 1.51 -15.63
CA ARG A 172 10.72 0.28 -14.85
C ARG A 172 10.02 0.42 -13.49
N PRO A 173 9.39 -0.64 -12.95
CA PRO A 173 8.69 -0.58 -11.66
C PRO A 173 9.54 -0.01 -10.53
N ARG A 174 10.85 -0.32 -10.51
CA ARG A 174 11.81 0.23 -9.55
C ARG A 174 11.99 1.74 -9.65
N GLU A 175 12.05 2.27 -10.87
CA GLU A 175 12.19 3.70 -11.11
C GLU A 175 10.92 4.43 -10.71
N ALA A 176 9.77 3.90 -11.12
CA ALA A 176 8.45 4.40 -10.72
C ALA A 176 8.28 4.37 -9.20
N ALA A 177 8.73 3.30 -8.53
CA ALA A 177 8.70 3.19 -7.08
C ALA A 177 9.54 4.26 -6.37
N ARG A 178 10.58 4.82 -7.00
CA ARG A 178 11.33 5.95 -6.43
C ARG A 178 10.62 7.30 -6.65
N ARG A 179 9.89 7.42 -7.76
CA ARG A 179 9.25 8.67 -8.21
C ARG A 179 7.88 8.91 -7.59
N PHE A 180 7.05 7.87 -7.49
CA PHE A 180 5.66 7.97 -7.01
C PHE A 180 5.54 7.38 -5.62
N THR A 181 4.67 7.94 -4.79
CA THR A 181 4.33 7.38 -3.47
C THR A 181 3.32 6.25 -3.59
N CYS A 182 3.19 5.43 -2.54
CA CYS A 182 2.11 4.45 -2.47
C CYS A 182 0.73 5.12 -2.49
N MET A 183 0.61 6.36 -1.98
CA MET A 183 -0.63 7.12 -2.03
C MET A 183 -1.00 7.52 -3.47
N ASP A 184 -0.03 7.95 -4.29
CA ASP A 184 -0.28 8.28 -5.70
C ASP A 184 -0.82 7.05 -6.45
N CYS A 185 -0.21 5.88 -6.22
CA CYS A 185 -0.66 4.61 -6.81
C CYS A 185 -2.07 4.22 -6.34
N TYR A 186 -2.35 4.39 -5.06
CA TYR A 186 -3.65 4.10 -4.47
C TYR A 186 -4.76 5.02 -5.02
N GLU A 187 -4.50 6.32 -5.15
CA GLU A 187 -5.46 7.28 -5.71
C GLU A 187 -5.75 7.00 -7.18
N LEU A 188 -4.74 6.65 -7.97
CA LEU A 188 -4.96 6.24 -9.36
C LEU A 188 -5.76 4.92 -9.45
N ALA A 189 -5.45 3.92 -8.62
CA ALA A 189 -6.12 2.62 -8.62
C ALA A 189 -7.63 2.72 -8.34
N ARG A 190 -8.04 3.63 -7.45
CA ARG A 190 -9.45 3.84 -7.09
C ARG A 190 -10.20 4.84 -7.96
N ALA A 191 -9.51 5.58 -8.81
CA ALA A 191 -10.12 6.69 -9.54
C ALA A 191 -11.15 6.18 -10.56
N GLU A 192 -12.43 6.30 -10.19
CA GLU A 192 -13.57 5.88 -11.01
C GLU A 192 -13.57 6.55 -12.39
N ASN A 193 -13.12 7.80 -12.44
CA ASN A 193 -13.06 8.60 -13.65
C ASN A 193 -11.77 8.43 -14.46
N LYS A 194 -10.84 7.56 -14.01
CA LYS A 194 -9.58 7.23 -14.69
C LYS A 194 -9.57 5.74 -15.05
N LEU A 195 -8.90 4.88 -14.27
CA LEU A 195 -8.68 3.47 -14.62
C LEU A 195 -9.97 2.68 -14.79
N TRP A 196 -11.04 3.01 -14.05
CA TRP A 196 -12.31 2.30 -14.14
C TRP A 196 -13.11 2.62 -15.41
N LYS A 197 -12.74 3.65 -16.17
CA LYS A 197 -13.26 3.91 -17.52
C LYS A 197 -12.65 3.01 -18.58
N LEU A 198 -11.47 2.45 -18.31
CA LEU A 198 -10.78 1.58 -19.26
C LEU A 198 -11.50 0.23 -19.39
N ALA A 199 -11.33 -0.41 -20.54
CA ALA A 199 -11.75 -1.79 -20.73
C ALA A 199 -11.08 -2.72 -19.70
N TYR A 200 -11.71 -3.86 -19.43
CA TYR A 200 -11.29 -4.78 -18.37
C TYR A 200 -9.82 -5.19 -18.44
N LYS A 201 -9.33 -5.59 -19.63
CA LYS A 201 -7.94 -6.06 -19.81
C LYS A 201 -6.91 -4.96 -19.49
N PRO A 202 -6.96 -3.76 -20.10
CA PRO A 202 -6.06 -2.68 -19.71
C PRO A 202 -6.18 -2.23 -18.27
N ARG A 203 -7.42 -2.15 -17.76
CA ARG A 203 -7.65 -1.83 -16.35
C ARG A 203 -6.93 -2.82 -15.43
N LEU A 204 -7.07 -4.12 -15.68
CA LEU A 204 -6.44 -5.16 -14.88
C LEU A 204 -4.91 -5.06 -14.93
N ALA A 205 -4.34 -4.85 -16.12
CA ALA A 205 -2.90 -4.69 -16.30
C ALA A 205 -2.37 -3.46 -15.53
N CYS A 206 -3.09 -2.34 -15.56
CA CYS A 206 -2.72 -1.14 -14.81
C CYS A 206 -2.76 -1.38 -13.29
N HIS A 207 -3.78 -2.07 -12.77
CA HIS A 207 -3.83 -2.42 -11.35
C HIS A 207 -2.66 -3.32 -10.94
N SER A 208 -2.30 -4.29 -11.78
CA SER A 208 -1.14 -5.15 -11.54
C SER A 208 0.17 -4.35 -11.53
N LEU A 209 0.35 -3.40 -12.45
CA LEU A 209 1.53 -2.51 -12.49
C LEU A 209 1.64 -1.66 -11.21
N LEU A 210 0.54 -1.05 -10.78
CA LEU A 210 0.51 -0.25 -9.55
C LEU A 210 0.80 -1.09 -8.30
N TYR A 211 0.29 -2.32 -8.26
CA TYR A 211 0.65 -3.28 -7.22
C TYR A 211 2.14 -3.63 -7.26
N GLU A 212 2.70 -3.92 -8.43
CA GLU A 212 4.12 -4.24 -8.59
C GLU A 212 5.01 -3.09 -8.10
N ILE A 213 4.72 -1.85 -8.50
CA ILE A 213 5.44 -0.65 -8.06
C ILE A 213 5.43 -0.52 -6.53
N THR A 214 4.24 -0.59 -5.92
CA THR A 214 4.08 -0.40 -4.47
C THR A 214 4.67 -1.55 -3.67
N SER A 215 4.47 -2.78 -4.13
CA SER A 215 5.04 -3.98 -3.53
C SER A 215 6.57 -3.98 -3.61
N LYS A 216 7.16 -3.60 -4.74
CA LYS A 216 8.62 -3.56 -4.86
C LYS A 216 9.22 -2.58 -3.86
N ARG A 217 8.63 -1.39 -3.68
CA ARG A 217 9.04 -0.47 -2.60
C ARG A 217 8.97 -1.17 -1.24
N PHE A 218 7.80 -1.72 -0.90
CA PHE A 218 7.56 -2.29 0.43
C PHE A 218 8.51 -3.45 0.73
N PHE A 219 8.58 -4.46 -0.14
CA PHE A 219 9.45 -5.62 0.07
C PHE A 219 10.92 -5.26 0.05
N SER A 220 11.37 -4.33 -0.80
CA SER A 220 12.77 -3.88 -0.78
C SER A 220 13.17 -3.25 0.54
N SER A 221 12.27 -2.49 1.18
CA SER A 221 12.52 -1.91 2.51
C SER A 221 12.59 -2.96 3.61
N TRP A 222 11.82 -4.06 3.50
CA TRP A 222 11.65 -5.03 4.59
C TRP A 222 12.41 -6.36 4.42
N ALA A 223 12.95 -6.63 3.23
CA ALA A 223 13.70 -7.86 2.96
C ALA A 223 15.22 -7.72 3.18
N LEU A 224 15.77 -6.49 3.25
CA LEU A 224 17.21 -6.27 3.40
C LEU A 224 17.77 -6.91 4.67
N ASP A 225 17.14 -6.60 5.79
CA ASP A 225 17.48 -7.13 7.11
C ASP A 225 17.44 -8.68 7.14
N PRO A 226 16.34 -9.33 6.71
CA PRO A 226 16.30 -10.79 6.57
C PRO A 226 17.39 -11.38 5.67
N VAL A 227 17.68 -10.77 4.52
CA VAL A 227 18.75 -11.23 3.60
C VAL A 227 20.11 -11.15 4.28
N MET A 228 20.39 -10.03 4.95
CA MET A 228 21.63 -9.85 5.69
C MET A 228 21.78 -10.88 6.81
N GLU A 229 20.69 -11.16 7.54
CA GLU A 229 20.70 -12.16 8.62
C GLU A 229 20.96 -13.59 8.08
N LEU A 230 20.29 -13.99 7.00
CA LEU A 230 20.48 -15.31 6.38
C LEU A 230 21.87 -15.49 5.77
N THR A 231 22.45 -14.42 5.24
CA THR A 231 23.81 -14.41 4.68
C THR A 231 24.89 -14.20 5.74
N HIS A 232 24.51 -14.04 7.01
CA HIS A 232 25.41 -13.73 8.12
C HIS A 232 26.29 -12.49 7.86
N CYS A 233 25.70 -11.45 7.24
CA CYS A 233 26.36 -10.21 6.86
C CYS A 233 27.63 -10.40 6.01
N ARG A 234 27.73 -11.52 5.27
CA ARG A 234 28.91 -11.82 4.42
C ARG A 234 28.90 -11.07 3.11
N LEU A 235 27.76 -10.53 2.71
CA LEU A 235 27.61 -9.73 1.50
C LEU A 235 27.55 -8.23 1.87
N PRO A 236 28.21 -7.35 1.09
CA PRO A 236 27.97 -5.91 1.20
C PRO A 236 26.50 -5.56 1.00
N ILE A 237 26.04 -4.44 1.59
CA ILE A 237 24.65 -3.96 1.48
C ILE A 237 24.22 -3.85 0.02
N LEU A 238 25.06 -3.22 -0.83
CA LEU A 238 24.79 -3.07 -2.26
C LEU A 238 24.55 -4.41 -2.97
N CYS A 239 25.30 -5.46 -2.63
CA CYS A 239 25.09 -6.79 -3.20
C CYS A 239 23.78 -7.41 -2.73
N SER A 240 23.40 -7.18 -1.47
CA SER A 240 22.12 -7.65 -0.92
C SER A 240 20.94 -6.95 -1.59
N GLU A 241 21.04 -5.64 -1.82
CA GLU A 241 20.04 -4.86 -2.57
C GLU A 241 19.88 -5.37 -4.00
N MET A 242 20.99 -5.67 -4.70
CA MET A 242 20.94 -6.24 -6.04
C MET A 242 20.23 -7.60 -6.07
N ILE A 243 20.48 -8.47 -5.07
CA ILE A 243 19.77 -9.75 -4.96
C ILE A 243 18.27 -9.49 -4.78
N ILE A 244 17.89 -8.61 -3.85
CA ILE A 244 16.49 -8.26 -3.59
C ILE A 244 15.80 -7.68 -4.82
N ASP A 245 16.53 -6.92 -5.65
CA ASP A 245 16.01 -6.37 -6.89
C ASP A 245 15.62 -7.45 -7.90
N ASP A 246 16.33 -8.57 -7.94
CA ASP A 246 16.08 -9.67 -8.88
C ASP A 246 15.03 -10.68 -8.38
N LEU A 247 14.66 -10.62 -7.10
CA LEU A 247 13.66 -11.50 -6.49
C LEU A 247 12.24 -10.96 -6.66
N ASN A 248 11.28 -11.88 -6.82
CA ASN A 248 9.86 -11.55 -6.82
C ASN A 248 9.31 -11.44 -5.38
N ASN A 249 8.07 -10.96 -5.22
CA ASN A 249 7.48 -10.75 -3.90
C ASN A 249 7.32 -12.05 -3.08
N GLU A 250 7.08 -13.18 -3.74
CA GLU A 250 6.97 -14.50 -3.09
C GLU A 250 8.33 -14.92 -2.51
N ASP A 251 9.40 -14.78 -3.29
CA ASP A 251 10.77 -15.08 -2.84
C ASP A 251 11.16 -14.22 -1.63
N LEU A 252 10.87 -12.91 -1.71
CA LEU A 252 11.14 -11.96 -0.64
C LEU A 252 10.32 -12.28 0.62
N TYR A 253 9.05 -12.64 0.46
CA TYR A 253 8.21 -13.07 1.58
C TYR A 253 8.73 -14.35 2.24
N ASN A 254 9.13 -15.35 1.45
CA ASN A 254 9.68 -16.61 1.95
C ASN A 254 10.99 -16.40 2.73
N ILE A 255 11.83 -15.45 2.30
CA ILE A 255 13.04 -15.04 3.03
C ILE A 255 12.67 -14.47 4.40
N CYS A 256 11.68 -13.57 4.47
CA CYS A 256 11.21 -13.00 5.74
C CYS A 256 10.65 -14.09 6.68
N LEU A 257 9.86 -15.03 6.15
CA LEU A 257 9.33 -16.17 6.90
C LEU A 257 10.44 -17.06 7.48
N ALA A 258 11.50 -17.33 6.71
CA ALA A 258 12.60 -18.16 7.16
C ALA A 258 13.34 -17.57 8.37
N VAL A 259 13.49 -16.25 8.41
CA VAL A 259 14.11 -15.54 9.54
C VAL A 259 13.19 -15.53 10.76
N GLU A 260 11.90 -15.23 10.58
CA GLU A 260 10.90 -15.25 11.66
C GLU A 260 10.83 -16.64 12.32
N GLY A 261 10.86 -17.72 11.53
CA GLY A 261 10.86 -19.09 12.04
C GLY A 261 12.09 -19.42 12.91
N ARG A 262 13.27 -18.89 12.56
CA ARG A 262 14.49 -19.05 13.37
C ARG A 262 14.41 -18.30 14.69
N GLN A 263 13.82 -17.10 14.69
CA GLN A 263 13.63 -16.31 15.90
C GLN A 263 12.70 -17.04 16.88
N ARG A 264 11.53 -17.51 16.39
CA ARG A 264 10.59 -18.27 17.22
C ARG A 264 11.18 -19.56 17.80
N ALA A 265 12.01 -20.27 17.05
CA ALA A 265 12.70 -21.47 17.55
C ALA A 265 13.68 -21.13 18.69
N ARG A 266 14.44 -20.03 18.56
CA ARG A 266 15.36 -19.57 19.61
C ARG A 266 14.64 -19.10 20.87
N ASP A 267 13.52 -18.40 20.73
CA ASP A 267 12.74 -17.88 21.86
C ASP A 267 11.97 -19.00 22.59
N GLY A 268 11.63 -20.08 21.88
CA GLY A 268 11.08 -21.31 22.46
C GLY A 268 12.11 -22.07 23.31
N ASP A 269 13.35 -22.20 22.82
CA ASP A 269 14.44 -22.90 23.52
C ASP A 269 14.97 -22.15 24.77
N GLN A 270 14.59 -20.87 24.97
CA GLN A 270 14.98 -20.07 26.15
C GLN A 270 13.97 -20.10 27.30
N ASN A 271 12.79 -20.72 27.10
CA ASN A 271 11.73 -20.80 28.10
C ASN A 271 11.53 -22.21 28.70
N ASP A 272 12.41 -23.16 28.38
CA ASP A 272 12.50 -24.51 28.96
C ASP A 272 13.74 -24.66 29.86
#